data_AF-A0A7R7MYW9-F1
#
_entry.id   AF-A0A7R7MYW9-F1
#
_cell.length_a   1.000
_cell.length_b   1.000
_cell.length_c   1.000
_cell.angle_alpha   90.00
_cell.angle_beta   90.00
_cell.angle_gamma   90.00
#
_symmetry.space_group_name_H-M   'P 1'
#
loop_
_entity.id
_entity.type
_entity.pdbx_description
1 polymer ?
#
loop_
_entity_poly.entity_id
_entity_poly.type
_entity_poly.pdbx_seq_one_letter_code
_entity_poly.pdbx_strand_id
1 'polypeptide(L)'
;MSYIGVNLGTDQLVLTRGRDFKWSFENLDGSTPPQPVDFPAGDLFFELQTRGETNALQEVTVTQATGGTYILGFKDQWSPAIDFNDVTDNPHNLSGDITDALEGIPTIGAGNVEVHPSSLIPVWEVELTLNAGHVLSEQLVNTLNTTLTSLYNTFAGLLGVTVDFTIHDNLNLTVKVTSNRSFDEVGLITFVVDVTSTTITNALDAVADFLGVFNVLHVNFYWVHKYTVEFIGEPGLQPQPALSVDDSSLTGIDTPSVSVEILDPGRAPVTKWIFDISGTLAHLKVESEDADQIAANTKFQLVFLPDGEAAGGDPISEGFVKVQMPDAYVKEAS
;
A
#
# COMPACT_ATOMS: atom_id res chain seq x y z
N MET A 1 -22.78 -30.74 -23.45
CA MET A 1 -22.08 -29.60 -24.08
C MET A 1 -20.83 -30.14 -24.75
N SER A 2 -20.49 -29.69 -25.95
CA SER A 2 -19.22 -30.03 -26.60
C SER A 2 -18.18 -28.99 -26.22
N TYR A 3 -17.04 -29.41 -25.69
CA TYR A 3 -15.90 -28.54 -25.43
C TYR A 3 -15.01 -28.48 -26.66
N ILE A 4 -14.38 -27.33 -26.90
CA ILE A 4 -13.28 -27.18 -27.86
C ILE A 4 -12.00 -27.13 -27.02
N GLY A 5 -11.09 -28.09 -27.21
CA GLY A 5 -9.86 -28.24 -26.41
C GLY A 5 -9.88 -29.48 -25.49
N VAL A 6 -8.86 -29.61 -24.63
CA VAL A 6 -8.77 -30.65 -23.61
C VAL A 6 -9.59 -30.19 -22.39
N ASN A 7 -10.57 -30.99 -21.99
CA ASN A 7 -11.32 -30.74 -20.76
C ASN A 7 -10.54 -31.31 -19.57
N LEU A 8 -9.89 -30.44 -18.81
CA LEU A 8 -9.09 -30.82 -17.66
C LEU A 8 -10.00 -31.18 -16.47
N GLY A 9 -9.59 -32.18 -15.69
CA GLY A 9 -10.24 -32.43 -14.40
C GLY A 9 -9.94 -31.28 -13.44
N THR A 10 -10.89 -30.94 -12.57
CA THR A 10 -10.66 -29.98 -11.49
C THR A 10 -10.16 -30.70 -10.24
N ASP A 11 -8.92 -30.43 -9.86
CA ASP A 11 -8.25 -31.00 -8.68
C ASP A 11 -8.16 -30.00 -7.51
N GLN A 12 -7.70 -30.50 -6.37
CA GLN A 12 -7.47 -29.70 -5.18
C GLN A 12 -6.05 -29.92 -4.65
N LEU A 13 -5.24 -28.85 -4.64
CA LEU A 13 -3.91 -28.84 -4.04
C LEU A 13 -4.05 -28.48 -2.56
N VAL A 14 -3.76 -29.42 -1.65
CA VAL A 14 -3.95 -29.22 -0.21
C VAL A 14 -2.64 -28.84 0.46
N LEU A 15 -2.60 -27.65 1.07
CA LEU A 15 -1.46 -27.14 1.83
C LEU A 15 -1.81 -27.06 3.31
N THR A 16 -0.92 -27.53 4.19
CA THR A 16 -1.10 -27.46 5.64
C THR A 16 -0.18 -26.38 6.21
N ARG A 17 -0.74 -25.40 6.92
CA ARG A 17 0.05 -24.28 7.47
C ARG A 17 1.17 -24.75 8.38
N GLY A 18 2.36 -24.17 8.20
CA GLY A 18 3.57 -24.47 8.97
C GLY A 18 4.13 -25.87 8.74
N ARG A 19 3.87 -26.49 7.58
CA ARG A 19 4.39 -27.82 7.20
C ARG A 19 4.90 -27.80 5.76
N ASP A 20 5.96 -28.57 5.52
CA ASP A 20 6.45 -28.82 4.15
C ASP A 20 5.34 -29.46 3.31
N PHE A 21 5.28 -29.09 2.04
CA PHE A 21 4.49 -29.82 1.05
C PHE A 21 5.37 -30.86 0.35
N LYS A 22 4.87 -32.10 0.26
CA LYS A 22 5.53 -33.20 -0.44
C LYS A 22 4.52 -33.96 -1.27
N TRP A 23 4.84 -34.18 -2.53
CA TRP A 23 4.02 -35.01 -3.39
C TRP A 23 4.90 -35.81 -4.35
N SER A 24 4.45 -37.01 -4.70
CA SER A 24 5.11 -37.87 -5.66
C SER A 24 4.10 -38.73 -6.35
N PHE A 25 4.33 -38.97 -7.64
CA PHE A 25 3.52 -39.86 -8.43
C PHE A 25 4.34 -40.50 -9.54
N GLU A 26 3.85 -41.64 -10.03
CA GLU A 26 4.47 -42.40 -11.10
C GLU A 26 3.74 -42.11 -12.42
N ASN A 27 4.48 -41.95 -13.51
CA ASN A 27 3.92 -41.84 -14.85
C ASN A 27 3.49 -43.23 -15.32
N LEU A 28 2.21 -43.38 -15.64
CA LEU A 28 1.61 -44.66 -16.02
C LEU A 28 1.11 -44.58 -17.47
N ASP A 29 1.25 -45.68 -18.20
CA ASP A 29 0.72 -45.79 -19.55
C ASP A 29 -0.81 -46.02 -19.57
N GLY A 30 -1.39 -45.98 -20.78
CA GLY A 30 -2.82 -46.25 -20.99
C GLY A 30 -3.21 -47.73 -21.02
N SER A 31 -2.31 -48.65 -20.63
CA SER A 31 -2.60 -50.09 -20.65
C SER A 31 -3.53 -50.49 -19.48
N THR A 32 -4.07 -51.70 -19.51
CA THR A 32 -4.92 -52.22 -18.43
C THR A 32 -4.43 -53.61 -18.02
N PRO A 33 -3.78 -53.78 -16.85
CA PRO A 33 -3.51 -52.76 -15.83
C PRO A 33 -2.40 -51.78 -16.25
N PRO A 34 -2.47 -50.50 -15.86
CA PRO A 34 -1.46 -49.49 -16.21
C PRO A 34 -0.05 -49.93 -15.78
N GLN A 35 0.94 -49.68 -16.63
CA GLN A 35 2.35 -49.96 -16.34
C GLN A 35 3.15 -48.67 -16.21
N PRO A 36 4.14 -48.61 -15.31
CA PRO A 36 5.06 -47.48 -15.23
C PRO A 36 5.86 -47.27 -16.51
N VAL A 37 5.96 -46.02 -16.93
CA VAL A 37 6.76 -45.59 -18.09
C VAL A 37 7.54 -44.34 -17.73
N ASP A 38 8.72 -44.18 -18.34
CA ASP A 38 9.54 -43.00 -18.08
C ASP A 38 8.81 -41.72 -18.50
N PHE A 39 9.01 -40.64 -17.76
CA PHE A 39 8.57 -39.32 -18.19
C PHE A 39 9.29 -38.91 -19.49
N PRO A 40 8.59 -38.26 -20.44
CA PRO A 40 9.26 -37.64 -21.60
C PRO A 40 10.25 -36.57 -21.13
N ALA A 41 11.24 -36.26 -21.98
CA ALA A 41 12.19 -35.18 -21.69
C ALA A 41 11.46 -33.82 -21.64
N GLY A 42 11.64 -33.09 -20.53
CA GLY A 42 10.99 -31.81 -20.28
C GLY A 42 10.86 -31.52 -18.80
N ASP A 43 10.20 -30.41 -18.48
CA ASP A 43 9.93 -29.97 -17.11
C ASP A 43 8.47 -30.21 -16.73
N LEU A 44 8.23 -30.70 -15.52
CA LEU A 44 6.90 -30.79 -14.93
C LEU A 44 6.82 -29.81 -13.75
N PHE A 45 5.79 -28.97 -13.69
CA PHE A 45 5.65 -28.01 -12.60
C PHE A 45 4.18 -27.65 -12.30
N PHE A 46 3.92 -27.25 -11.06
CA PHE A 46 2.73 -26.46 -10.75
C PHE A 46 2.97 -25.01 -11.15
N GLU A 47 2.02 -24.43 -11.85
CA GLU A 47 1.92 -23.00 -12.12
C GLU A 47 0.86 -22.40 -11.19
N LEU A 48 1.28 -21.64 -10.17
CA LEU A 48 0.39 -21.05 -9.16
C LEU A 48 0.23 -19.54 -9.38
N GLN A 49 -1.02 -19.06 -9.38
CA GLN A 49 -1.34 -17.64 -9.53
C GLN A 49 -1.27 -16.91 -8.18
N THR A 50 -0.05 -16.75 -7.64
CA THR A 50 0.20 -16.38 -6.24
C THR A 50 0.11 -14.89 -5.95
N ARG A 51 0.07 -14.03 -6.98
CA ARG A 51 -0.26 -12.59 -6.95
C ARG A 51 -0.42 -12.10 -8.40
N GLY A 52 -0.84 -10.84 -8.60
CA GLY A 52 -0.96 -10.25 -9.93
C GLY A 52 -2.23 -10.61 -10.67
N GLU A 53 -3.37 -10.59 -9.98
CA GLU A 53 -4.69 -10.42 -10.60
C GLU A 53 -5.19 -8.97 -10.46
N THR A 54 -4.37 -8.07 -9.94
CA THR A 54 -4.71 -6.68 -9.66
C THR A 54 -3.93 -5.74 -10.57
N ASN A 55 -4.48 -4.56 -10.79
CA ASN A 55 -3.77 -3.45 -11.43
C ASN A 55 -2.65 -2.96 -10.51
N ALA A 56 -1.62 -2.31 -11.07
CA ALA A 56 -0.59 -1.71 -10.25
C ALA A 56 -1.15 -0.48 -9.52
N LEU A 57 -1.00 -0.43 -8.20
CA LEU A 57 -1.55 0.61 -7.34
C LEU A 57 -0.43 1.27 -6.55
N GLN A 58 -0.37 2.60 -6.58
CA GLN A 58 0.64 3.37 -5.88
C GLN A 58 -0.02 4.46 -5.04
N GLU A 59 0.43 4.67 -3.80
CA GLU A 59 0.03 5.81 -2.97
C GLU A 59 1.02 6.95 -3.19
N VAL A 60 0.49 8.14 -3.48
CA VAL A 60 1.25 9.38 -3.48
C VAL A 60 0.87 10.16 -2.23
N THR A 61 1.87 10.63 -1.48
CA THR A 61 1.69 11.48 -0.31
C THR A 61 2.45 12.78 -0.51
N VAL A 62 1.74 13.90 -0.49
CA VAL A 62 2.31 15.26 -0.41
C VAL A 62 2.21 15.74 1.04
N THR A 63 3.34 16.17 1.61
CA THR A 63 3.41 16.60 3.02
C THR A 63 4.12 17.94 3.17
N GLN A 64 3.76 18.68 4.21
CA GLN A 64 4.32 19.99 4.59
C GLN A 64 4.22 21.09 3.52
N ALA A 65 3.57 20.83 2.38
CA ALA A 65 3.28 21.82 1.37
C ALA A 65 2.16 22.77 1.84
N THR A 66 2.35 24.06 1.57
CA THR A 66 1.34 25.12 1.75
C THR A 66 1.01 25.82 0.44
N GLY A 67 1.69 25.45 -0.66
CA GLY A 67 1.42 25.92 -2.01
C GLY A 67 2.49 25.47 -3.00
N GLY A 68 2.37 25.92 -4.24
CA GLY A 68 3.32 25.62 -5.31
C GLY A 68 2.94 24.37 -6.10
N THR A 69 3.90 23.80 -6.84
CA THR A 69 3.63 22.71 -7.79
C THR A 69 4.65 21.59 -7.67
N TYR A 70 4.26 20.38 -8.07
CA TYR A 70 5.14 19.24 -8.22
C TYR A 70 4.88 18.52 -9.55
N ILE A 71 5.80 17.65 -9.97
CA ILE A 71 5.63 16.80 -11.14
C ILE A 71 5.93 15.34 -10.79
N LEU A 72 5.18 14.44 -11.42
CA LEU A 72 5.36 13.00 -11.35
C LEU A 72 5.99 12.49 -12.64
N GLY A 73 6.89 11.51 -12.53
CA GLY A 73 7.62 10.92 -13.63
C GLY A 73 7.34 9.44 -13.81
N PHE A 74 7.29 8.97 -15.04
CA PHE A 74 7.13 7.56 -15.39
C PHE A 74 7.98 7.19 -16.61
N LYS A 75 8.86 6.20 -16.46
CA LYS A 75 9.77 5.73 -17.52
C LYS A 75 10.52 6.88 -18.22
N ASP A 76 11.19 7.71 -17.42
CA ASP A 76 11.99 8.87 -17.84
C ASP A 76 11.22 10.02 -18.52
N GLN A 77 9.89 10.05 -18.39
CA GLN A 77 9.05 11.14 -18.87
C GLN A 77 8.28 11.76 -17.72
N TRP A 78 8.07 13.08 -17.79
CA TRP A 78 7.46 13.86 -16.72
C TRP A 78 6.08 14.36 -17.13
N SER A 79 5.19 14.44 -16.15
CA SER A 79 3.88 15.07 -16.27
C SER A 79 4.00 16.60 -16.39
N PRO A 80 2.94 17.27 -16.87
CA PRO A 80 2.71 18.67 -16.57
C PRO A 80 2.71 18.94 -15.06
N ALA A 81 2.91 20.21 -14.67
CA ALA A 81 2.86 20.62 -13.26
C ALA A 81 1.49 20.36 -12.63
N ILE A 82 1.50 19.70 -11.48
CA ILE A 82 0.33 19.49 -10.62
C ILE A 82 0.34 20.58 -9.56
N ASP A 83 -0.75 21.36 -9.48
CA ASP A 83 -0.88 22.47 -8.53
C ASP A 83 -1.36 21.96 -7.16
N PHE A 84 -0.59 22.21 -6.12
CA PHE A 84 -1.01 21.91 -4.75
C PHE A 84 -2.05 22.92 -4.23
N ASN A 85 -2.06 24.16 -4.75
CA ASN A 85 -2.98 25.20 -4.29
C ASN A 85 -4.45 24.84 -4.56
N ASP A 86 -4.73 23.93 -5.49
CA ASP A 86 -6.08 23.41 -5.72
C ASP A 86 -6.69 22.75 -4.48
N VAL A 87 -5.87 22.31 -3.52
CA VAL A 87 -6.36 21.80 -2.23
C VAL A 87 -7.19 22.86 -1.49
N THR A 88 -6.85 24.14 -1.61
CA THR A 88 -7.62 25.23 -0.99
C THR A 88 -8.51 25.98 -1.96
N ASP A 89 -8.10 26.07 -3.23
CA ASP A 89 -8.71 26.98 -4.21
C ASP A 89 -9.77 26.28 -5.08
N ASN A 90 -9.61 24.98 -5.35
CA ASN A 90 -10.51 24.18 -6.18
C ASN A 90 -10.50 22.68 -5.79
N PRO A 91 -10.91 22.32 -4.55
CA PRO A 91 -10.73 20.95 -4.05
C PRO A 91 -11.56 19.90 -4.81
N HIS A 92 -12.58 20.31 -5.57
CA HIS A 92 -13.52 19.43 -6.26
C HIS A 92 -12.98 18.67 -7.47
N ASN A 93 -11.84 19.08 -8.03
CA ASN A 93 -11.30 18.48 -9.25
C ASN A 93 -9.86 17.98 -9.09
N LEU A 94 -9.35 17.88 -7.87
CA LEU A 94 -7.96 17.48 -7.60
C LEU A 94 -7.60 16.16 -8.27
N SER A 95 -8.44 15.13 -8.08
CA SER A 95 -8.27 13.84 -8.74
C SER A 95 -8.29 13.95 -10.28
N GLY A 96 -9.12 14.82 -10.84
CA GLY A 96 -9.18 15.11 -12.28
C GLY A 96 -7.90 15.77 -12.80
N ASP A 97 -7.42 16.80 -12.11
CA ASP A 97 -6.21 17.53 -12.49
C ASP A 97 -4.95 16.64 -12.42
N ILE A 98 -4.88 15.76 -11.41
CA ILE A 98 -3.84 14.73 -11.30
C ILE A 98 -3.97 13.69 -12.42
N THR A 99 -5.20 13.26 -12.73
CA THR A 99 -5.44 12.31 -13.84
C THR A 99 -4.96 12.90 -15.16
N ASP A 100 -5.33 14.14 -15.48
CA ASP A 100 -4.92 14.84 -16.69
C ASP A 100 -3.39 14.98 -16.78
N ALA A 101 -2.72 15.27 -15.66
CA ALA A 101 -1.27 15.36 -15.61
C ALA A 101 -0.57 14.01 -15.88
N LEU A 102 -1.06 12.92 -15.28
CA LEU A 102 -0.52 11.58 -15.48
C LEU A 102 -0.80 11.04 -16.88
N GLU A 103 -2.00 11.24 -17.40
CA GLU A 103 -2.36 10.89 -18.78
C GLU A 103 -1.57 11.70 -19.81
N GLY A 104 -1.13 12.91 -19.44
CA GLY A 104 -0.22 13.76 -20.20
C GLY A 104 1.18 13.16 -20.36
N ILE A 105 1.57 12.16 -19.58
CA ILE A 105 2.84 11.44 -19.74
C ILE A 105 2.71 10.46 -20.93
N PRO A 106 3.49 10.59 -22.02
CA PRO A 106 3.31 9.76 -23.21
C PRO A 106 3.47 8.25 -22.98
N THR A 107 4.27 7.84 -21.99
CA THR A 107 4.46 6.42 -21.60
C THR A 107 3.31 5.85 -20.78
N ILE A 108 2.41 6.69 -20.25
CA ILE A 108 1.14 6.29 -19.64
C ILE A 108 0.04 6.38 -20.69
N GLY A 109 -0.19 7.58 -21.22
CA GLY A 109 -1.23 7.88 -22.20
C GLY A 109 -2.65 7.97 -21.60
N ALA A 110 -3.56 8.57 -22.36
CA ALA A 110 -4.94 8.80 -21.93
C ALA A 110 -5.72 7.49 -21.72
N GLY A 111 -6.50 7.43 -20.63
CA GLY A 111 -7.33 6.29 -20.23
C GLY A 111 -6.57 5.12 -19.61
N ASN A 112 -5.28 5.28 -19.27
CA ASN A 112 -4.44 4.22 -18.71
C ASN A 112 -4.11 4.41 -17.22
N VAL A 113 -4.71 5.41 -16.57
CA VAL A 113 -4.64 5.59 -15.11
C VAL A 113 -6.01 5.95 -14.56
N GLU A 114 -6.26 5.56 -13.32
CA GLU A 114 -7.39 6.01 -12.52
C GLU A 114 -6.84 6.58 -11.21
N VAL A 115 -7.09 7.86 -10.96
CA VAL A 115 -6.74 8.52 -9.70
C VAL A 115 -7.95 8.47 -8.79
N HIS A 116 -7.80 7.75 -7.68
CA HIS A 116 -8.86 7.64 -6.69
C HIS A 116 -8.97 8.93 -5.86
N PRO A 117 -10.16 9.23 -5.28
CA PRO A 117 -10.38 10.46 -4.54
C PRO A 117 -9.34 10.73 -3.46
N SER A 118 -8.96 11.99 -3.36
CA SER A 118 -7.97 12.48 -2.40
C SER A 118 -8.45 12.35 -0.96
N SER A 119 -7.54 11.95 -0.07
CA SER A 119 -7.65 12.09 1.38
C SER A 119 -6.81 13.26 1.85
N LEU A 120 -7.46 14.23 2.50
CA LEU A 120 -6.83 15.41 3.08
C LEU A 120 -6.84 15.30 4.60
N ILE A 121 -5.65 15.22 5.20
CA ILE A 121 -5.48 15.07 6.64
C ILE A 121 -4.90 16.39 7.18
N PRO A 122 -5.64 17.12 8.03
CA PRO A 122 -5.14 18.37 8.58
C PRO A 122 -4.07 18.11 9.65
N VAL A 123 -3.01 18.90 9.59
CA VAL A 123 -1.89 18.86 10.54
C VAL A 123 -1.59 20.26 11.04
N TRP A 124 -1.42 20.37 12.36
CA TRP A 124 -0.92 21.57 13.02
C TRP A 124 0.44 21.30 13.65
N GLU A 125 1.36 22.22 13.47
CA GLU A 125 2.69 22.15 14.04
C GLU A 125 2.98 23.44 14.79
N VAL A 126 3.18 23.32 16.10
CA VAL A 126 3.36 24.44 17.01
C VAL A 126 4.78 24.40 17.54
N GLU A 127 5.56 25.42 17.22
CA GLU A 127 6.91 25.61 17.74
C GLU A 127 6.85 26.48 19.00
N LEU A 128 7.38 25.95 20.09
CA LEU A 128 7.40 26.60 21.40
C LEU A 128 8.85 26.80 21.86
N THR A 129 9.16 28.00 22.33
CA THR A 129 10.41 28.29 23.05
C THR A 129 10.13 28.74 24.47
N LEU A 130 10.93 28.29 25.42
CA LEU A 130 10.88 28.75 26.81
C LEU A 130 11.26 30.23 26.93
N ASN A 131 10.58 30.94 27.83
CA ASN A 131 10.94 32.28 28.28
C ASN A 131 12.27 32.25 29.06
N ALA A 132 13.01 33.35 28.98
CA ALA A 132 14.30 33.48 29.67
C ALA A 132 14.15 33.23 31.18
N GLY A 133 14.97 32.33 31.73
CA GLY A 133 14.95 31.95 33.14
C GLY A 133 14.16 30.68 33.48
N HIS A 134 13.55 30.03 32.49
CA HIS A 134 12.85 28.75 32.65
C HIS A 134 13.62 27.59 32.01
N VAL A 135 13.42 26.38 32.53
CA VAL A 135 13.96 25.11 32.00
C VAL A 135 12.83 24.09 31.89
N LEU A 136 12.93 23.16 30.94
CA LEU A 136 12.02 22.01 30.80
C LEU A 136 12.15 21.08 32.02
N SER A 137 11.42 21.39 33.09
CA SER A 137 11.32 20.54 34.28
C SER A 137 10.24 19.47 34.09
N GLU A 138 10.33 18.37 34.84
CA GLU A 138 9.30 17.32 34.84
C GLU A 138 7.89 17.88 35.12
N GLN A 139 7.79 18.88 36.00
CA GLN A 139 6.53 19.56 36.31
C GLN A 139 6.00 20.37 35.12
N LEU A 140 6.89 21.02 34.37
CA LEU A 140 6.52 21.78 33.18
C LEU A 140 6.09 20.86 32.04
N VAL A 141 6.80 19.73 31.85
CA VAL A 141 6.43 18.69 30.90
C VAL A 141 5.06 18.07 31.24
N ASN A 142 4.79 17.79 32.51
CA ASN A 142 3.49 17.27 32.96
C ASN A 142 2.35 18.28 32.76
N THR A 143 2.64 19.57 32.95
CA THR A 143 1.68 20.65 32.71
C THR A 143 1.40 20.78 31.20
N LEU A 144 2.46 20.79 30.38
CA LEU A 144 2.37 20.80 28.92
C LEU A 144 1.52 19.63 28.40
N ASN A 145 1.78 18.42 28.92
CA ASN A 145 1.02 17.22 28.58
C ASN A 145 -0.47 17.35 28.97
N THR A 146 -0.78 17.94 30.13
CA THR A 146 -2.17 18.16 30.58
C THR A 146 -2.89 19.18 29.70
N THR A 147 -2.23 20.29 29.36
CA THR A 147 -2.78 21.34 28.48
C THR A 147 -3.07 20.78 27.10
N LEU A 148 -2.15 20.00 26.56
CA LEU A 148 -2.28 19.43 25.23
C LEU A 148 -3.24 18.24 25.22
N THR A 149 -3.43 17.56 26.35
CA THR A 149 -4.56 16.64 26.54
C THR A 149 -5.90 17.39 26.53
N SER A 150 -5.96 18.61 27.08
CA SER A 150 -7.17 19.44 27.01
C SER A 150 -7.43 19.93 25.59
N LEU A 151 -6.40 20.38 24.88
CA LEU A 151 -6.46 20.74 23.46
C LEU A 151 -6.91 19.54 22.62
N TYR A 152 -6.28 18.39 22.85
CA TYR A 152 -6.64 17.09 22.27
C TYR A 152 -8.12 16.79 22.52
N ASN A 153 -8.65 16.94 23.73
CA ASN A 153 -10.05 16.63 24.02
C ASN A 153 -11.03 17.50 23.24
N THR A 154 -10.69 18.77 23.00
CA THR A 154 -11.47 19.66 22.13
C THR A 154 -11.48 19.14 20.69
N PHE A 155 -10.32 18.75 20.16
CA PHE A 155 -10.23 18.20 18.80
C PHE A 155 -10.74 16.76 18.68
N ALA A 156 -10.63 15.94 19.73
CA ALA A 156 -11.02 14.54 19.75
C ALA A 156 -12.53 14.37 19.60
N GLY A 157 -13.32 15.30 20.15
CA GLY A 157 -14.76 15.33 19.96
C GLY A 157 -15.19 15.60 18.51
N LEU A 158 -14.34 16.28 17.73
CA LEU A 158 -14.65 16.71 16.37
C LEU A 158 -14.01 15.81 15.31
N LEU A 159 -12.72 15.51 15.48
CA LEU A 159 -11.86 14.92 14.48
C LEU A 159 -11.22 13.61 14.93
N GLY A 160 -10.98 13.44 16.23
CA GLY A 160 -9.97 12.46 16.68
C GLY A 160 -8.59 12.93 16.19
N VAL A 161 -7.63 13.07 17.10
CA VAL A 161 -6.29 13.53 16.73
C VAL A 161 -5.24 12.61 17.34
N THR A 162 -4.01 12.73 16.88
CA THR A 162 -2.80 12.18 17.48
C THR A 162 -1.89 13.35 17.76
N VAL A 163 -1.28 13.39 18.95
CA VAL A 163 -0.41 14.49 19.39
C VAL A 163 0.98 13.93 19.65
N ASP A 164 1.94 14.41 18.88
CA ASP A 164 3.34 14.05 18.97
C ASP A 164 4.17 15.21 19.53
N PHE A 165 5.16 14.85 20.32
CA PHE A 165 6.03 15.78 21.03
C PHE A 165 7.48 15.53 20.69
N THR A 166 8.15 16.57 20.21
CA THR A 166 9.58 16.52 19.94
C THR A 166 10.28 17.61 20.73
N ILE A 167 11.14 17.20 21.67
CA ILE A 167 12.04 18.13 22.38
C ILE A 167 13.30 18.25 21.54
N HIS A 168 13.59 19.45 21.03
CA HIS A 168 14.79 19.71 20.23
C HIS A 168 15.99 20.02 21.13
N ASP A 169 15.76 20.81 22.18
CA ASP A 169 16.78 21.16 23.16
C ASP A 169 16.17 21.59 24.52
N ASN A 170 16.96 22.26 25.36
CA ASN A 170 16.52 22.70 26.69
C ASN A 170 15.59 23.91 26.70
N LEU A 171 15.34 24.53 25.55
CA LEU A 171 14.50 25.71 25.34
C LEU A 171 13.41 25.48 24.30
N ASN A 172 13.67 24.69 23.26
CA ASN A 172 12.82 24.52 22.09
C ASN A 172 12.15 23.15 22.06
N LEU A 173 10.85 23.15 21.75
CA LEU A 173 10.07 21.95 21.51
C LEU A 173 9.02 22.19 20.42
N THR A 174 8.68 21.13 19.70
CA THR A 174 7.61 21.12 18.70
C THR A 174 6.50 20.19 19.16
N VAL A 175 5.26 20.67 19.01
CA VAL A 175 4.05 19.87 19.19
C VAL A 175 3.39 19.71 17.83
N LYS A 176 3.25 18.47 17.38
CA LYS A 176 2.58 18.12 16.12
C LYS A 176 1.24 17.47 16.43
N VAL A 177 0.16 18.03 15.90
CA VAL A 177 -1.20 17.51 16.05
C VAL A 177 -1.70 17.06 14.68
N THR A 178 -1.94 15.76 14.52
CA THR A 178 -2.40 15.15 13.26
C THR A 178 -3.82 14.65 13.44
N SER A 179 -4.72 14.92 12.51
CA SER A 179 -6.06 14.31 12.59
C SER A 179 -6.06 12.82 12.25
N ASN A 180 -6.89 12.06 12.97
CA ASN A 180 -7.18 10.66 12.68
C ASN A 180 -8.33 10.50 11.67
N ARG A 181 -8.94 11.60 11.25
CA ARG A 181 -9.93 11.65 10.17
C ARG A 181 -9.32 12.35 8.97
N SER A 182 -9.51 11.75 7.80
CA SER A 182 -9.31 12.43 6.53
C SER A 182 -10.62 13.04 6.05
N PHE A 183 -10.48 14.04 5.20
CA PHE A 183 -11.57 14.63 4.45
C PHE A 183 -11.42 14.25 2.99
N ASP A 184 -12.53 13.90 2.35
CA ASP A 184 -12.60 13.84 0.90
C ASP A 184 -12.77 15.26 0.33
N GLU A 185 -12.62 15.37 -1.00
CA GLU A 185 -12.72 16.61 -1.76
C GLU A 185 -14.02 17.40 -1.48
N VAL A 186 -15.12 16.68 -1.19
CA VAL A 186 -16.43 17.26 -0.88
C VAL A 186 -16.55 17.67 0.60
N GLY A 187 -16.00 16.86 1.51
CA GLY A 187 -15.99 17.10 2.95
C GLY A 187 -15.09 18.26 3.39
N LEU A 188 -14.12 18.64 2.56
CA LEU A 188 -13.25 19.78 2.83
C LEU A 188 -14.04 21.11 2.88
N ILE A 189 -15.02 21.30 1.99
CA ILE A 189 -15.75 22.57 1.87
C ILE A 189 -16.61 22.84 3.10
N THR A 190 -17.22 21.80 3.67
CA THR A 190 -18.00 21.92 4.90
C THR A 190 -17.10 22.12 6.12
N PHE A 191 -15.87 21.58 6.10
CA PHE A 191 -14.89 21.74 7.18
C PHE A 191 -14.18 23.11 7.17
N VAL A 192 -13.79 23.61 5.98
CA VAL A 192 -13.04 24.86 5.81
C VAL A 192 -13.83 26.07 6.27
N VAL A 193 -15.16 26.05 6.19
CA VAL A 193 -16.01 27.18 6.62
C VAL A 193 -16.23 27.23 8.13
N ASP A 194 -16.27 26.09 8.83
CA ASP A 194 -16.70 26.04 10.24
C ASP A 194 -15.55 25.89 11.26
N VAL A 195 -14.39 25.33 10.89
CA VAL A 195 -13.36 24.94 11.89
C VAL A 195 -12.11 25.82 11.87
N THR A 196 -11.80 26.50 10.77
CA THR A 196 -10.44 27.02 10.53
C THR A 196 -10.07 28.33 11.23
N SER A 197 -10.98 29.28 11.46
CA SER A 197 -10.55 30.62 11.89
C SER A 197 -10.81 30.96 13.37
N THR A 198 -11.83 30.38 14.01
CA THR A 198 -12.26 30.85 15.34
C THR A 198 -11.97 29.82 16.42
N THR A 199 -12.29 28.54 16.20
CA THR A 199 -12.03 27.48 17.18
C THR A 199 -10.54 27.19 17.33
N ILE A 200 -9.79 27.17 16.22
CA ILE A 200 -8.35 26.91 16.21
C ILE A 200 -7.59 28.11 16.79
N THR A 201 -7.89 29.33 16.35
CA THR A 201 -7.28 30.55 16.92
C THR A 201 -7.57 30.69 18.40
N ASN A 202 -8.82 30.48 18.85
CA ASN A 202 -9.14 30.51 20.28
C ASN A 202 -8.45 29.38 21.07
N ALA A 203 -8.29 28.20 20.48
CA ALA A 203 -7.60 27.09 21.13
C ALA A 203 -6.09 27.32 21.23
N LEU A 204 -5.48 27.91 20.19
CA LEU A 204 -4.07 28.28 20.17
C LEU A 204 -3.77 29.49 21.07
N ASP A 205 -4.64 30.50 21.05
CA ASP A 205 -4.58 31.65 21.97
C ASP A 205 -4.74 31.19 23.42
N ALA A 206 -5.63 30.23 23.69
CA ALA A 206 -5.76 29.63 25.02
C ALA A 206 -4.51 28.84 25.44
N VAL A 207 -3.80 28.19 24.51
CA VAL A 207 -2.51 27.52 24.81
C VAL A 207 -1.41 28.55 25.08
N ALA A 208 -1.35 29.63 24.30
CA ALA A 208 -0.41 30.73 24.48
C ALA A 208 -0.63 31.47 25.82
N ASP A 209 -1.88 31.77 26.16
CA ASP A 209 -2.27 32.43 27.42
C ASP A 209 -2.10 31.51 28.65
N PHE A 210 -2.37 30.21 28.51
CA PHE A 210 -2.28 29.25 29.62
C PHE A 210 -0.85 29.04 30.11
N LEU A 211 0.13 29.10 29.20
CA LEU A 211 1.48 28.67 29.53
C LEU A 211 2.34 29.76 30.17
N GLY A 212 2.20 31.05 29.82
CA GLY A 212 2.91 32.19 30.46
C GLY A 212 4.45 32.10 30.56
N VAL A 213 5.02 31.00 30.09
CA VAL A 213 6.38 30.48 30.30
C VAL A 213 6.99 30.09 28.96
N PHE A 214 6.18 29.96 27.90
CA PHE A 214 6.62 29.73 26.53
C PHE A 214 6.21 30.91 25.64
N ASN A 215 7.05 31.25 24.68
CA ASN A 215 6.65 32.02 23.51
C ASN A 215 6.30 31.03 22.39
N VAL A 216 5.15 31.24 21.76
CA VAL A 216 4.83 30.59 20.48
C VAL A 216 5.68 31.27 19.42
N LEU A 217 6.57 30.50 18.78
CA LEU A 217 7.40 30.98 17.69
C LEU A 217 6.58 31.01 16.40
N HIS A 218 6.02 29.86 16.04
CA HIS A 218 5.19 29.69 14.85
C HIS A 218 4.06 28.71 15.14
N VAL A 219 2.91 28.97 14.51
CA VAL A 219 1.84 28.00 14.32
C VAL A 219 1.76 27.75 12.82
N ASN A 220 2.10 26.54 12.44
CA ASN A 220 2.08 26.08 11.06
C ASN A 220 0.85 25.18 10.87
N PHE A 221 0.18 25.34 9.74
CA PHE A 221 -0.95 24.52 9.33
C PHE A 221 -0.73 24.06 7.89
N TYR A 222 -0.94 22.77 7.64
CA TYR A 222 -0.89 22.20 6.30
C TYR A 222 -1.79 20.97 6.20
N TRP A 223 -2.09 20.61 4.95
CA TRP A 223 -2.80 19.39 4.62
C TRP A 223 -1.80 18.34 4.17
N VAL A 224 -1.83 17.16 4.78
CA VAL A 224 -1.22 15.97 4.18
C VAL A 224 -2.21 15.46 3.14
N HIS A 225 -1.81 15.53 1.88
CA HIS A 225 -2.62 15.10 0.74
C HIS A 225 -2.18 13.72 0.30
N LYS A 226 -3.10 12.76 0.40
CA LYS A 226 -2.89 11.38 -0.03
C LYS A 226 -3.86 11.02 -1.13
N TYR A 227 -3.38 10.35 -2.16
CA TYR A 227 -4.23 9.78 -3.20
C TYR A 227 -3.57 8.52 -3.76
N THR A 228 -4.37 7.65 -4.36
CA THR A 228 -3.86 6.45 -5.00
C THR A 228 -3.99 6.53 -6.50
N VAL A 229 -2.93 6.15 -7.20
CA VAL A 229 -2.85 6.04 -8.65
C VAL A 229 -2.92 4.57 -9.01
N GLU A 230 -3.97 4.18 -9.73
CA GLU A 230 -4.13 2.85 -10.29
C GLU A 230 -3.76 2.86 -11.78
N PHE A 231 -2.76 2.08 -12.17
CA PHE A 231 -2.46 1.85 -13.58
C PHE A 231 -3.45 0.86 -14.16
N ILE A 232 -4.30 1.34 -15.06
CA ILE A 232 -5.32 0.55 -15.75
C ILE A 232 -4.91 0.33 -17.22
N GLY A 233 -5.78 -0.30 -18.02
CA GLY A 233 -5.52 -0.49 -19.45
C GLY A 233 -4.24 -1.27 -19.73
N GLU A 234 -3.42 -0.81 -20.68
CA GLU A 234 -2.20 -1.50 -21.09
C GLU A 234 -1.13 -1.52 -19.96
N PRO A 235 -0.83 -0.41 -19.26
CA PRO A 235 0.06 -0.44 -18.09
C PRO A 235 -0.45 -1.36 -16.96
N GLY A 236 -1.76 -1.51 -16.75
CA GLY A 236 -2.29 -2.37 -15.70
C GLY A 236 -2.02 -3.87 -15.86
N LEU A 237 -1.58 -4.32 -17.05
CA LEU A 237 -1.36 -5.74 -17.35
C LEU A 237 0.02 -6.26 -16.91
N GLN A 238 0.89 -5.41 -16.38
CA GLN A 238 2.26 -5.78 -15.99
C GLN A 238 2.69 -5.01 -14.74
N PRO A 239 3.78 -5.40 -14.05
CA PRO A 239 4.17 -4.69 -12.84
C PRO A 239 4.71 -3.32 -13.22
N GLN A 240 4.43 -2.30 -12.42
CA GLN A 240 4.92 -0.95 -12.67
C GLN A 240 5.96 -0.49 -11.65
N PRO A 241 7.02 0.22 -12.08
CA PRO A 241 7.93 0.89 -11.15
C PRO A 241 7.21 2.04 -10.44
N ALA A 242 7.72 2.43 -9.27
CA ALA A 242 7.23 3.61 -8.56
C ALA A 242 7.35 4.86 -9.45
N LEU A 243 6.34 5.73 -9.40
CA LEU A 243 6.43 7.05 -10.00
C LEU A 243 7.63 7.80 -9.40
N SER A 244 8.39 8.45 -10.27
CA SER A 244 9.44 9.39 -9.88
C SER A 244 8.81 10.73 -9.48
N VAL A 245 9.53 11.50 -8.66
CA VAL A 245 9.04 12.77 -8.11
C VAL A 245 10.07 13.86 -8.39
N ASP A 246 9.58 15.05 -8.77
CA ASP A 246 10.29 16.31 -8.59
C ASP A 246 9.34 17.30 -7.90
N ASP A 247 9.72 17.64 -6.66
CA ASP A 247 8.99 18.49 -5.72
C ASP A 247 9.73 19.80 -5.43
N SER A 248 10.75 20.13 -6.23
CA SER A 248 11.61 21.32 -6.03
C SER A 248 10.88 22.65 -6.11
N SER A 249 9.68 22.66 -6.71
CA SER A 249 8.82 23.84 -6.85
C SER A 249 7.70 23.91 -5.82
N LEU A 250 7.66 22.97 -4.86
CA LEU A 250 6.78 23.08 -3.71
C LEU A 250 7.26 24.17 -2.76
N THR A 251 6.29 24.85 -2.16
CA THR A 251 6.51 25.80 -1.07
C THR A 251 5.77 25.30 0.16
N GLY A 252 6.32 25.54 1.34
CA GLY A 252 5.81 24.89 2.53
C GLY A 252 6.65 25.13 3.76
N ILE A 253 6.37 24.31 4.77
CA ILE A 253 7.02 24.32 6.08
C ILE A 253 8.23 23.39 6.00
N ASP A 254 9.38 23.85 6.51
CA ASP A 254 10.67 23.15 6.51
C ASP A 254 11.12 22.61 5.15
N THR A 255 10.64 21.42 4.81
CA THR A 255 11.01 20.63 3.63
C THR A 255 9.74 19.98 3.06
N PRO A 256 8.90 20.73 2.31
CA PRO A 256 7.78 20.13 1.62
C PRO A 256 8.28 19.05 0.68
N SER A 257 7.56 17.93 0.62
CA SER A 257 8.00 16.79 -0.17
C SER A 257 6.84 15.94 -0.68
N VAL A 258 7.11 15.19 -1.74
CA VAL A 258 6.20 14.17 -2.28
C VAL A 258 6.88 12.80 -2.21
N SER A 259 6.18 11.80 -1.69
CA SER A 259 6.64 10.42 -1.67
C SER A 259 5.66 9.49 -2.37
N VAL A 260 6.19 8.45 -3.02
CA VAL A 260 5.41 7.44 -3.73
C VAL A 260 5.72 6.06 -3.16
N GLU A 261 4.69 5.32 -2.77
CA GLU A 261 4.78 3.94 -2.28
C GLU A 261 4.01 3.00 -3.21
N ILE A 262 4.62 1.88 -3.61
CA ILE A 262 3.91 0.83 -4.35
C ILE A 262 3.09 0.02 -3.36
N LEU A 263 1.75 0.17 -3.41
CA LEU A 263 0.83 -0.61 -2.60
C LEU A 263 0.60 -2.00 -3.20
N ASP A 264 0.42 -2.05 -4.52
CA ASP A 264 0.32 -3.29 -5.30
C ASP A 264 1.17 -3.15 -6.56
N PRO A 265 2.17 -4.01 -6.80
CA PRO A 265 3.00 -3.92 -7.99
C PRO A 265 2.21 -4.14 -9.29
N GLY A 266 1.03 -4.76 -9.26
CA GLY A 266 0.32 -5.21 -10.46
C GLY A 266 0.73 -6.61 -10.91
N ARG A 267 0.37 -7.02 -12.13
CA ARG A 267 0.49 -8.44 -12.57
C ARG A 267 1.85 -8.77 -13.18
N ALA A 268 2.48 -9.93 -13.11
CA ALA A 268 2.03 -11.24 -12.67
C ALA A 268 3.17 -11.99 -11.96
N PRO A 269 3.03 -12.30 -10.67
CA PRO A 269 3.82 -13.36 -10.07
C PRO A 269 3.10 -14.71 -10.17
N VAL A 270 3.58 -15.47 -11.14
CA VAL A 270 3.37 -16.90 -11.24
C VAL A 270 4.47 -17.59 -10.44
N THR A 271 4.10 -18.33 -9.40
CA THR A 271 5.06 -19.20 -8.70
C THR A 271 5.08 -20.56 -9.38
N LYS A 272 6.26 -21.03 -9.78
CA LYS A 272 6.44 -22.38 -10.30
C LYS A 272 7.02 -23.30 -9.23
N TRP A 273 6.38 -24.44 -8.99
CA TRP A 273 6.94 -25.52 -8.18
C TRP A 273 7.31 -26.69 -9.09
N ILE A 274 8.60 -26.85 -9.34
CA ILE A 274 9.16 -27.78 -10.32
C ILE A 274 9.37 -29.15 -9.67
N PHE A 275 8.97 -30.21 -10.37
CA PHE A 275 9.18 -31.59 -9.93
C PHE A 275 10.58 -32.07 -10.33
N ASP A 276 11.23 -32.79 -9.43
CA ASP A 276 12.39 -33.63 -9.72
C ASP A 276 11.90 -34.93 -10.38
N ILE A 277 12.26 -35.12 -11.65
CA ILE A 277 11.91 -36.32 -12.42
C ILE A 277 13.07 -37.32 -12.40
N SER A 278 12.78 -38.57 -12.05
CA SER A 278 13.72 -39.70 -12.10
C SER A 278 13.05 -40.94 -12.67
N GLY A 279 13.27 -41.18 -13.97
CA GLY A 279 12.68 -42.31 -14.69
C GLY A 279 11.16 -42.19 -14.73
N THR A 280 10.47 -43.12 -14.06
CA THR A 280 9.01 -43.16 -13.96
C THR A 280 8.43 -42.25 -12.88
N LEU A 281 9.26 -41.72 -11.96
CA LEU A 281 8.79 -41.00 -10.77
C LEU A 281 9.01 -39.48 -10.89
N ALA A 282 7.99 -38.71 -10.55
CA ALA A 282 8.09 -37.27 -10.31
C ALA A 282 7.94 -37.00 -8.81
N HIS A 283 8.85 -36.19 -8.25
CA HIS A 283 8.87 -35.81 -6.84
C HIS A 283 8.89 -34.29 -6.69
N LEU A 284 8.09 -33.75 -5.78
CA LEU A 284 8.13 -32.34 -5.42
C LEU A 284 8.23 -32.22 -3.90
N LYS A 285 9.18 -31.40 -3.43
CA LYS A 285 9.28 -30.93 -2.06
C LYS A 285 9.32 -29.40 -2.05
N VAL A 286 8.44 -28.79 -1.26
CA VAL A 286 8.43 -27.35 -1.01
C VAL A 286 8.51 -27.14 0.50
N GLU A 287 9.46 -26.32 0.94
CA GLU A 287 9.63 -26.01 2.36
C GLU A 287 8.44 -25.19 2.88
N SER A 288 8.12 -25.34 4.17
CA SER A 288 6.98 -24.68 4.79
C SER A 288 6.93 -23.15 4.59
N GLU A 289 8.08 -22.46 4.58
CA GLU A 289 8.17 -21.01 4.39
C GLU A 289 7.64 -20.54 3.02
N ASP A 290 7.82 -21.35 1.99
CA ASP A 290 7.35 -21.07 0.63
C ASP A 290 5.91 -21.56 0.43
N ALA A 291 5.57 -22.73 0.98
CA ALA A 291 4.21 -23.24 0.95
C ALA A 291 3.22 -22.32 1.69
N ASP A 292 3.66 -21.68 2.77
CA ASP A 292 2.84 -20.76 3.56
C ASP A 292 2.54 -19.43 2.87
N GLN A 293 3.29 -19.06 1.84
CA GLN A 293 3.02 -17.87 1.03
C GLN A 293 1.79 -18.04 0.13
N ILE A 294 1.39 -19.28 -0.15
CA ILE A 294 0.26 -19.56 -1.03
C ILE A 294 -1.06 -19.34 -0.28
N ALA A 295 -1.94 -18.53 -0.87
CA ALA A 295 -3.26 -18.25 -0.30
C ALA A 295 -4.27 -19.36 -0.63
N ALA A 296 -5.30 -19.50 0.19
CA ALA A 296 -6.44 -20.35 -0.14
C ALA A 296 -7.14 -19.84 -1.41
N ASN A 297 -7.67 -20.77 -2.21
CA ASN A 297 -8.28 -20.54 -3.52
C ASN A 297 -7.34 -19.97 -4.58
N THR A 298 -6.02 -20.01 -4.37
CA THR A 298 -5.05 -19.77 -5.44
C THR A 298 -5.31 -20.77 -6.56
N LYS A 299 -5.53 -20.29 -7.79
CA LYS A 299 -5.66 -21.15 -8.97
C LYS A 299 -4.31 -21.76 -9.28
N PHE A 300 -4.32 -23.02 -9.68
CA PHE A 300 -3.13 -23.68 -10.18
C PHE A 300 -3.40 -24.46 -11.45
N GLN A 301 -2.35 -24.67 -12.24
CA GLN A 301 -2.30 -25.65 -13.30
C GLN A 301 -1.10 -26.57 -13.09
N LEU A 302 -1.26 -27.85 -13.35
CA LEU A 302 -0.14 -28.77 -13.52
C LEU A 302 0.23 -28.78 -15.00
N VAL A 303 1.46 -28.44 -15.31
CA VAL A 303 1.94 -28.23 -16.69
C VAL A 303 3.15 -29.10 -16.94
N PHE A 304 3.17 -29.74 -18.11
CA PHE A 304 4.38 -30.36 -18.66
C PHE A 304 4.90 -29.51 -19.82
N LEU A 305 6.16 -29.09 -19.76
CA LEU A 305 6.83 -28.34 -20.82
C LEU A 305 7.86 -29.26 -21.49
N PRO A 306 7.61 -29.73 -22.72
CA PRO A 306 8.56 -30.56 -23.46
C PRO A 306 9.91 -29.85 -23.66
N ASP A 307 10.99 -30.62 -23.63
CA ASP A 307 12.33 -30.07 -23.91
C ASP A 307 12.40 -29.45 -25.32
N GLY A 308 12.99 -28.26 -25.42
CA GLY A 308 13.06 -27.47 -26.64
C GLY A 308 11.90 -26.48 -26.88
N GLU A 309 10.86 -26.47 -26.03
CA GLU A 309 9.83 -25.43 -26.04
C GLU A 309 10.17 -24.27 -25.09
N ALA A 310 10.02 -23.03 -25.55
CA ALA A 310 10.41 -21.85 -24.77
C ALA A 310 9.39 -21.46 -23.68
N ALA A 311 8.10 -21.71 -23.92
CA ALA A 311 6.98 -21.37 -23.03
C ALA A 311 5.67 -22.04 -23.51
N GLY A 312 4.61 -21.96 -22.71
CA GLY A 312 3.27 -22.44 -23.07
C GLY A 312 2.93 -23.77 -22.41
N GLY A 313 3.70 -24.82 -22.71
CA GLY A 313 3.53 -26.16 -22.13
C GLY A 313 2.15 -26.80 -22.39
N ASP A 314 2.05 -28.09 -22.09
CA ASP A 314 0.82 -28.87 -22.14
C ASP A 314 0.17 -28.90 -20.75
N PRO A 315 -1.08 -28.44 -20.60
CA PRO A 315 -1.78 -28.52 -19.33
C PRO A 315 -2.24 -29.95 -19.07
N ILE A 316 -1.95 -30.46 -17.88
CA ILE A 316 -2.32 -31.81 -17.42
C ILE A 316 -3.57 -31.77 -16.54
N SER A 317 -3.62 -30.83 -15.60
CA SER A 317 -4.74 -30.66 -14.68
C SER A 317 -4.83 -29.20 -14.22
N GLU A 318 -5.99 -28.79 -13.72
CA GLU A 318 -6.19 -27.47 -13.12
C GLU A 318 -6.96 -27.59 -11.81
N GLY A 319 -6.89 -26.56 -10.98
CA GLY A 319 -7.63 -26.60 -9.73
C GLY A 319 -7.41 -25.40 -8.83
N PHE A 320 -7.79 -25.58 -7.56
CA PHE A 320 -7.66 -24.56 -6.53
C PHE A 320 -6.90 -25.08 -5.31
N VAL A 321 -6.14 -24.19 -4.69
CA VAL A 321 -5.43 -24.47 -3.44
C VAL A 321 -6.41 -24.46 -2.26
N LYS A 322 -6.39 -25.51 -1.45
CA LYS A 322 -7.05 -25.56 -0.14
C LYS A 322 -6.00 -25.47 0.95
N VAL A 323 -6.10 -24.43 1.77
CA VAL A 323 -5.27 -24.28 2.97
C VAL A 323 -5.97 -24.92 4.16
N GLN A 324 -5.25 -25.74 4.90
CA GLN A 324 -5.68 -26.33 6.16
C GLN A 324 -4.86 -25.74 7.31
N MET A 325 -5.54 -25.40 8.40
CA MET A 325 -4.86 -25.13 9.67
C MET A 325 -4.73 -26.45 10.41
N PRO A 326 -3.55 -26.77 10.98
CA PRO A 326 -3.46 -27.91 11.88
C PRO A 326 -4.35 -27.63 13.09
N ASP A 327 -5.37 -28.46 13.31
CA ASP A 327 -6.12 -28.46 14.56
C ASP A 327 -5.12 -28.64 15.70
N ALA A 328 -5.15 -27.74 16.69
CA ALA A 328 -4.34 -27.85 17.89
C ALA A 328 -4.55 -29.24 18.52
N TYR A 329 -3.48 -30.02 18.59
CA TYR A 329 -3.47 -31.33 19.24
C TYR A 329 -3.89 -31.21 20.71
N VAL A 330 -5.14 -31.52 21.07
CA VAL A 330 -5.49 -32.23 22.31
C VAL A 330 -6.77 -33.05 22.07
N LYS A 331 -6.61 -34.36 21.81
CA LYS A 331 -7.66 -35.32 22.18
C LYS A 331 -7.50 -35.50 23.69
N GLU A 332 -8.37 -34.90 24.49
CA GLU A 332 -8.54 -35.38 25.86
C GLU A 332 -9.10 -36.80 25.75
N ALA A 333 -8.31 -37.77 26.21
CA ALA A 333 -8.81 -39.11 26.43
C ALA A 333 -9.81 -39.04 27.58
N SER A 334 -11.10 -39.23 27.27
CA SER A 334 -12.14 -39.58 28.24
C SER A 334 -11.96 -41.01 28.73
#